data_AF-A0A2D5US47-F1
#
_entry.id   AF-A0A2D5US47-F1
#
_cell.length_a   1.000
_cell.length_b   1.000
_cell.length_c   1.000
_cell.angle_alpha   90.00
_cell.angle_beta   90.00
_cell.angle_gamma   90.00
#
_symmetry.space_group_name_H-M   'P 1'
#
loop_
_entity.id
_entity.type
_entity.pdbx_description
1 polymer ?
#
loop_
_entity_poly.entity_id
_entity_poly.type
_entity_poly.pdbx_seq_one_letter_code
_entity_poly.pdbx_strand_id
1 'polypeptide(L)' 'METQVSILSRIHPSIARWFSEETGQPTEVQEESWRKISGGEHVLITTPTGSGKTLAAFLA' A
#
# COMPACT_ATOMS: atom_id res chain seq x y z
N MET A 1 -23.47 6.41 4.84
CA MET A 1 -22.45 6.31 3.80
C MET A 1 -21.12 6.19 4.55
N GLU A 2 -20.64 4.97 4.78
CA GLU A 2 -19.36 4.79 5.45
C GLU A 2 -18.27 5.41 4.58
N THR A 3 -17.58 6.42 5.09
CA THR A 3 -16.42 6.98 4.41
C THR A 3 -15.33 5.91 4.50
N GLN A 4 -15.13 5.17 3.41
CA GLN A 4 -14.03 4.22 3.31
C GLN A 4 -12.73 5.00 3.53
N VAL A 5 -12.07 4.77 4.65
CA VAL A 5 -10.78 5.38 4.95
C VAL A 5 -9.77 4.82 3.95
N SER A 6 -9.15 5.70 3.15
CA SER A 6 -8.16 5.31 2.14
C SER A 6 -7.01 4.53 2.77
N ILE A 7 -6.55 3.46 2.13
CA ILE A 7 -5.40 2.67 2.59
C ILE A 7 -4.13 3.52 2.75
N LEU A 8 -4.01 4.59 1.95
CA LEU A 8 -2.89 5.53 2.01
C LEU A 8 -2.82 6.28 3.35
N SER A 9 -3.91 6.31 4.15
CA SER A 9 -3.88 6.90 5.49
C SER A 9 -3.03 6.08 6.48
N ARG A 10 -2.67 4.84 6.14
CA ARG A 10 -1.77 4.00 6.94
C ARG A 10 -0.30 4.31 6.69
N ILE A 11 -0.01 5.02 5.61
CA ILE A 11 1.34 5.42 5.22
C ILE A 11 1.58 6.84 5.73
N HIS A 12 2.85 7.19 6.00
CA HIS A 12 3.22 8.54 6.37
C HIS A 12 2.66 9.58 5.37
N PRO A 13 2.04 10.70 5.82
CA PRO A 13 1.30 11.61 4.93
C PRO A 13 2.08 12.15 3.73
N SER A 14 3.37 12.48 3.92
CA SER A 14 4.22 12.97 2.83
C SER A 14 4.44 11.91 1.74
N ILE A 15 4.54 10.64 2.13
CA ILE A 15 4.70 9.52 1.20
C ILE A 15 3.36 9.23 0.52
N ALA A 16 2.25 9.25 1.26
CA ALA A 16 0.91 9.08 0.70
C ALA A 16 0.60 10.10 -0.40
N ARG A 17 0.96 11.37 -0.16
CA ARG A 17 0.84 12.44 -1.15
C ARG A 17 1.69 12.17 -2.40
N TRP A 18 2.99 11.92 -2.21
CA TRP A 18 3.90 11.59 -3.31
C TRP A 18 3.41 10.39 -4.10
N PHE A 19 2.96 9.33 -3.43
CA PHE A 19 2.44 8.12 -4.07
C PHE A 19 1.24 8.44 -4.96
N SER A 20 0.29 9.23 -4.44
CA SER A 20 -0.90 9.64 -5.18
C SER A 20 -0.57 10.49 -6.41
N GLU A 21 0.43 11.38 -6.30
CA GLU A 21 0.84 12.29 -7.37
C GLU A 21 1.68 11.58 -8.45
N GLU A 22 2.63 10.72 -8.06
CA GLU A 22 3.63 10.15 -8.97
C GLU A 22 3.29 8.73 -9.46
N THR A 23 2.57 7.94 -8.65
CA THR A 23 2.27 6.53 -8.97
C THR A 23 0.79 6.26 -9.16
N GLY A 24 -0.08 7.15 -8.66
CA GLY A 24 -1.53 7.05 -8.80
C GLY A 24 -2.18 6.24 -7.68
N GLN A 25 -2.94 5.21 -8.04
CA GLN A 25 -3.71 4.41 -7.08
C GLN A 25 -2.95 3.16 -6.66
N PRO A 26 -3.10 2.70 -5.40
CA PRO A 26 -2.49 1.46 -4.94
C PRO A 26 -2.95 0.26 -5.79
N THR A 27 -2.04 -0.67 -6.05
CA THR A 27 -2.39 -1.98 -6.61
C THR A 27 -2.98 -2.88 -5.53
N GLU A 28 -3.77 -3.89 -5.90
CA GLU A 28 -4.37 -4.84 -4.96
C GLU A 28 -3.33 -5.46 -4.00
N VAL A 29 -2.16 -5.86 -4.52
CA VAL A 29 -1.08 -6.43 -3.70
C VAL A 29 -0.51 -5.42 -2.70
N GLN A 30 -0.47 -4.13 -3.04
CA GLN A 30 -0.07 -3.08 -2.11
C GLN A 30 -1.11 -2.90 -1.02
N GLU A 31 -2.40 -2.82 -1.38
CA GLU A 31 -3.47 -2.64 -0.39
C GLU A 31 -3.56 -3.79 0.62
N GLU A 32 -3.45 -5.02 0.14
CA GLU A 32 -3.49 -6.20 0.99
C GLU A 32 -2.25 -6.27 1.89
N SER A 33 -1.07 -6.02 1.33
CA SER A 33 0.19 -6.05 2.09
C SER A 33 0.20 -4.98 3.18
N TRP A 34 -0.18 -3.73 2.84
CA TRP A 34 -0.20 -2.63 3.80
C TRP A 34 -1.23 -2.84 4.90
N ARG A 35 -2.41 -3.43 4.61
CA ARG A 35 -3.38 -3.81 5.66
C ARG A 35 -2.77 -4.75 6.69
N LYS A 36 -2.08 -5.79 6.23
CA LYS A 36 -1.48 -6.83 7.09
C LYS A 36 -0.23 -6.33 7.83
N ILE A 37 0.70 -5.70 7.11
CA ILE A 37 1.98 -5.25 7.67
C ILE A 37 1.76 -4.14 8.70
N SER A 38 0.88 -3.16 8.43
CA SER A 38 0.53 -2.13 9.44
C SER A 38 -0.21 -2.69 10.66
N GLY A 39 -0.76 -3.91 10.55
CA GLY A 39 -1.30 -4.68 11.68
C GLY A 39 -0.22 -5.44 12.48
N GLY A 40 1.06 -5.36 12.08
CA GLY A 40 2.18 -6.07 12.69
C GLY A 40 2.39 -7.49 12.15
N GLU A 41 1.69 -7.89 11.09
CA GLU A 41 1.84 -9.23 10.49
C GLU A 41 3.06 -9.31 9.56
N HIS A 42 3.72 -10.47 9.54
CA HIS A 42 4.71 -10.79 8.50
C HIS A 42 4.00 -11.32 7.23
N VAL A 43 4.37 -10.77 6.08
CA VAL A 43 3.73 -11.10 4.79
C VAL A 43 4.76 -11.63 3.80
N LEU A 44 4.46 -12.77 3.16
CA LEU A 44 5.17 -13.27 1.98
C LEU A 44 4.37 -12.90 0.73
N ILE A 45 4.94 -12.07 -0.15
CA ILE A 45 4.27 -11.59 -1.36
C ILE A 45 4.77 -12.40 -2.57
N THR A 46 3.85 -13.10 -3.25
CA THR A 46 4.12 -13.81 -4.52
C THR A 46 3.26 -13.24 -5.64
N THR A 47 3.83 -12.39 -6.49
CA THR A 47 3.12 -11.71 -7.60
C THR A 47 4.05 -11.54 -8.81
N PRO A 48 3.54 -11.43 -10.05
CA PRO A 48 4.35 -11.16 -11.23
C PRO A 48 5.17 -9.86 -11.15
N THR A 49 6.09 -9.68 -12.09
CA THR A 49 6.76 -8.39 -12.28
C THR A 49 5.76 -7.32 -12.71
N GLY A 50 6.03 -6.06 -12.38
CA GLY A 50 5.14 -4.94 -12.69
C GLY A 50 3.96 -4.75 -11.72
N SER A 51 3.65 -5.71 -10.84
CA SER A 51 2.51 -5.59 -9.89
C SER A 51 2.72 -4.60 -8.73
N GLY A 52 3.87 -3.92 -8.66
CA GLY A 52 4.16 -2.96 -7.59
C GLY A 52 4.67 -3.55 -6.27
N LYS A 53 5.10 -4.83 -6.25
CA LYS A 53 5.58 -5.53 -5.04
C LYS A 53 6.69 -4.81 -4.26
N THR A 54 7.52 -4.03 -4.94
CA THR A 54 8.61 -3.30 -4.29
C THR A 54 8.02 -2.23 -3.37
N LEU A 55 7.13 -1.38 -3.86
CA LEU A 55 6.47 -0.38 -3.03
C LEU A 55 5.54 -1.02 -1.97
N ALA A 56 4.95 -2.19 -2.29
CA ALA A 56 4.19 -2.97 -1.31
C ALA A 56 5.03 -3.36 -0.08
N ALA A 57 6.30 -3.71 -0.27
CA ALA A 57 7.19 -4.11 0.82
C ALA A 57 7.85 -2.93 1.57
N PHE A 58 8.03 -1.78 0.93
CA PHE A 58 8.80 -0.65 1.50
C PHE A 58 7.97 0.45 2.14
N LEU A 59 6.69 0.61 1.77
CA LEU A 59 5.84 1.72 2.24
C LEU A 59 4.83 1.33 3.31
N ALA A 60 4.93 0.09 3.80
CA ALA A 60 3.96 -0.57 4.66
C ALA A 60 4.11 -0.24 6.15
#